data_AF-A0A4Z1K7L7-F1
#
_entry.id   AF-A0A4Z1K7L7-F1
#
_cell.length_a   1.000
_cell.length_b   1.000
_cell.length_c   1.000
_cell.angle_alpha   90.00
_cell.angle_beta   90.00
_cell.angle_gamma   90.00
#
_symmetry.space_group_name_H-M   'P 1'
#
loop_
_entity.id
_entity.type
_entity.pdbx_description
1 polymer ?
#
loop_
_entity_poly.entity_id
_entity_poly.type
_entity_poly.pdbx_seq_one_letter_code
_entity_poly.pdbx_strand_id
1 'polypeptide(L)'
;MKFSYTAIVLGAASVVSAQSAACTAAVAAVPACGAPCIDAAAATYCGANDYACECASATFSQIETDATNCVIAACGATVALQVLSAVNAVCTACA
;
A
#
# COMPACT_ATOMS: atom_id res chain seq x y z
N MET A 1 -39.17 25.63 -13.63
CA MET A 1 -37.77 26.08 -13.63
C MET A 1 -36.89 24.83 -13.60
N LYS A 2 -36.52 24.30 -14.77
CA LYS A 2 -35.74 23.07 -14.92
C LYS A 2 -34.28 23.49 -15.13
N PHE A 3 -33.45 23.42 -14.10
CA PHE A 3 -32.05 23.78 -14.19
C PHE A 3 -31.27 22.63 -14.82
N SER A 4 -31.09 22.72 -16.14
CA SER A 4 -30.06 22.01 -16.88
C SER A 4 -28.70 22.42 -16.31
N TYR A 5 -28.05 21.54 -15.56
CA TYR A 5 -26.64 21.67 -15.20
C TYR A 5 -25.81 20.82 -16.14
N THR A 6 -25.26 21.49 -17.15
CA THR A 6 -24.20 21.00 -18.01
C THR A 6 -23.01 20.59 -17.17
N ALA A 7 -22.68 19.30 -17.20
CA ALA A 7 -21.45 18.74 -16.66
C ALA A 7 -20.26 19.22 -17.51
N ILE A 8 -19.52 20.18 -16.99
CA ILE A 8 -18.15 20.52 -17.35
C ILE A 8 -17.46 20.54 -15.98
N VAL A 9 -16.43 19.75 -15.72
CA VAL A 9 -15.04 20.15 -15.93
C VAL A 9 -14.15 18.90 -15.90
N LEU A 10 -13.27 18.82 -16.91
CA LEU A 10 -12.07 18.00 -16.90
C LEU A 10 -11.17 18.41 -15.73
N GLY A 11 -10.89 17.48 -14.82
CA GLY A 11 -9.86 17.63 -13.80
C GLY A 11 -8.84 16.51 -13.91
N ALA A 12 -7.87 16.65 -14.83
CA ALA A 12 -6.67 15.83 -14.83
C ALA A 12 -5.59 16.48 -13.95
N ALA A 13 -4.87 15.63 -13.23
CA ALA A 13 -3.57 15.89 -12.59
C ALA A 13 -3.53 16.85 -11.38
N SER A 14 -3.81 16.27 -10.22
CA SER A 14 -2.85 16.34 -9.11
C SER A 14 -3.00 15.07 -8.26
N VAL A 15 -2.36 13.98 -8.67
CA VAL A 15 -2.04 12.86 -7.77
C VAL A 15 -0.90 13.29 -6.84
N VAL A 16 -1.10 14.40 -6.11
CA VAL A 16 -0.55 14.43 -4.76
C VAL A 16 -1.42 13.43 -4.04
N SER A 17 -0.84 12.30 -3.67
CA SER A 17 -1.52 11.27 -2.93
C SER A 17 -2.05 11.90 -1.65
N ALA A 18 -3.31 12.35 -1.69
CA ALA A 18 -4.12 12.54 -0.50
C ALA A 18 -4.36 11.13 0.05
N GLN A 19 -3.28 10.53 0.58
CA GLN A 19 -3.35 9.37 1.42
C GLN A 19 -4.36 9.74 2.48
N SER A 20 -5.47 9.01 2.49
CA SER A 20 -6.51 9.21 3.48
C SER A 20 -5.86 9.14 4.86
N ALA A 21 -6.40 9.84 5.86
CA ALA A 21 -5.89 9.71 7.23
C ALA A 21 -5.86 8.23 7.69
N ALA A 22 -6.77 7.41 7.14
CA ALA A 22 -6.77 5.96 7.31
C ALA A 22 -5.55 5.27 6.67
N CYS A 23 -5.16 5.65 5.45
CA CYS A 23 -3.96 5.14 4.80
C CYS A 23 -2.69 5.50 5.61
N THR A 24 -2.52 6.76 6.01
CA THR A 24 -1.37 7.18 6.83
C THR A 24 -1.31 6.42 8.15
N ALA A 25 -2.46 6.22 8.81
CA ALA A 25 -2.53 5.45 10.04
C ALA A 25 -2.19 3.97 9.83
N ALA A 26 -2.63 3.37 8.72
CA ALA A 26 -2.33 1.98 8.38
C ALA A 26 -0.84 1.79 8.09
N VAL A 27 -0.22 2.68 7.32
CA VAL A 27 1.23 2.64 7.03
C VAL A 27 2.04 2.80 8.31
N ALA A 28 1.62 3.70 9.21
CA ALA A 28 2.26 3.87 10.51
C ALA A 28 2.09 2.67 11.47
N ALA A 29 1.09 1.81 11.23
CA ALA A 29 0.87 0.60 12.01
C ALA A 29 1.75 -0.59 11.53
N VAL A 30 2.40 -0.48 10.38
CA VAL A 30 3.32 -1.52 9.88
C VAL A 30 4.52 -1.63 10.83
N PRO A 31 4.86 -2.83 11.34
CA PRO A 31 6.01 -3.01 12.21
C PRO A 31 7.32 -2.57 11.53
N ALA A 32 8.11 -1.75 12.23
CA ALA A 32 9.35 -1.17 11.71
C ALA A 32 10.40 -2.22 11.29
N CYS A 33 10.37 -3.42 11.88
CA CYS A 33 11.25 -4.52 11.51
C CYS A 33 10.95 -5.09 10.11
N GLY A 34 9.70 -4.96 9.63
CA GLY A 34 9.23 -5.51 8.36
C GLY A 34 9.13 -4.48 7.24
N ALA A 35 8.89 -3.21 7.59
CA ALA A 35 8.81 -2.10 6.64
C ALA A 35 9.96 -2.07 5.60
N PRO A 36 11.26 -2.16 5.96
CA PRO A 36 12.34 -2.11 4.98
C PRO A 36 12.36 -3.33 4.05
N CYS A 37 11.88 -4.49 4.51
CA CYS A 37 11.78 -5.70 3.68
C CYS A 37 10.66 -5.55 2.64
N ILE A 38 9.51 -5.01 3.04
CA ILE A 38 8.37 -4.78 2.15
C ILE A 38 8.72 -3.72 1.11
N ASP A 39 9.32 -2.60 1.52
CA ASP A 39 9.73 -1.51 0.62
C ASP A 39 10.74 -1.99 -0.44
N ALA A 40 11.75 -2.75 -0.03
CA ALA A 40 12.73 -3.32 -0.95
C ALA A 40 12.11 -4.31 -1.96
N ALA A 41 11.17 -5.14 -1.51
CA ALA A 41 10.45 -6.05 -2.40
C ALA A 41 9.51 -5.27 -3.35
N ALA A 42 8.73 -4.33 -2.83
CA ALA A 42 7.80 -3.51 -3.60
C ALA A 42 8.50 -2.69 -4.70
N ALA A 43 9.69 -2.14 -4.42
CA ALA A 43 10.50 -1.39 -5.38
C ALA A 43 10.94 -2.22 -6.60
N THR A 44 10.86 -3.55 -6.54
CA THR A 44 11.16 -4.45 -7.68
C THR A 44 10.00 -4.51 -8.68
N TYR A 45 8.77 -4.24 -8.24
CA TYR A 45 7.55 -4.45 -9.02
C TYR A 45 6.80 -3.15 -9.37
N CYS A 46 6.83 -2.17 -8.48
CA CYS A 46 6.00 -0.97 -8.55
C CYS A 46 6.83 0.31 -8.40
N GLY A 47 6.25 1.44 -8.83
CA GLY A 47 6.80 2.75 -8.50
C GLY A 47 6.73 3.03 -7.00
N ALA A 48 7.55 3.96 -6.52
CA ALA A 48 7.56 4.33 -5.11
C ALA A 48 6.20 4.91 -4.69
N ASN A 49 5.61 4.37 -3.61
CA ASN A 49 4.28 4.71 -3.08
C ASN A 49 3.12 4.46 -4.05
N ASP A 50 3.30 3.55 -5.01
CA ASP A 50 2.25 3.17 -5.96
C ASP A 50 1.39 2.04 -5.35
N TYR A 51 0.67 2.37 -4.26
CA TYR A 51 -0.06 1.40 -3.45
C TYR A 51 -1.10 0.60 -4.27
N ALA A 52 -1.68 1.20 -5.31
CA ALA A 52 -2.57 0.51 -6.23
C ALA A 52 -1.87 -0.62 -6.99
N CYS A 53 -0.60 -0.42 -7.37
CA CYS A 53 0.24 -1.45 -7.98
C CYS A 53 0.69 -2.48 -6.94
N GLU A 54 1.19 -2.02 -5.78
CA GLU A 54 1.73 -2.88 -4.72
C GLU A 54 0.67 -3.85 -4.19
N CYS A 55 -0.58 -3.40 -4.10
CA CYS A 55 -1.72 -4.15 -3.58
C CYS A 55 -2.53 -4.87 -4.65
N ALA A 56 -2.17 -4.74 -5.93
CA ALA A 56 -2.76 -5.57 -6.98
C ALA A 56 -2.47 -7.04 -6.67
N SER A 57 -3.48 -7.92 -6.73
CA SER A 57 -3.38 -9.28 -6.19
C SER A 57 -2.18 -10.09 -6.72
N ALA A 58 -1.82 -9.90 -7.99
CA ALA A 58 -0.66 -10.54 -8.60
C ALA A 58 0.67 -9.99 -8.02
N THR A 59 0.80 -8.67 -7.95
CA THR A 59 2.00 -8.00 -7.43
C THR A 59 2.18 -8.24 -5.94
N PHE A 60 1.10 -8.13 -5.16
CA PHE A 60 1.11 -8.36 -3.73
C PHE A 60 1.63 -9.75 -3.38
N SER A 61 1.19 -10.79 -4.10
CA SER A 61 1.66 -12.16 -3.87
C SER A 61 3.16 -12.33 -4.16
N GLN A 62 3.71 -11.57 -5.12
CA GLN A 62 5.14 -11.57 -5.43
C GLN A 62 5.93 -10.84 -4.34
N ILE A 63 5.47 -9.65 -3.94
CA ILE A 63 6.06 -8.86 -2.84
C ILE A 63 6.08 -9.67 -1.54
N GLU A 64 4.96 -10.30 -1.18
CA GLU A 64 4.86 -11.19 -0.02
C GLU A 64 5.91 -12.31 -0.06
N THR A 65 6.03 -13.01 -1.20
CA THR A 65 6.97 -14.12 -1.35
C THR A 65 8.42 -13.67 -1.18
N ASP A 66 8.78 -12.52 -1.76
CA ASP A 66 10.13 -11.99 -1.71
C ASP A 66 10.46 -11.39 -0.33
N ALA A 67 9.49 -10.71 0.29
CA ALA A 67 9.67 -10.09 1.61
C ALA A 67 9.62 -11.11 2.76
N THR A 68 8.89 -12.22 2.63
CA THR A 68 8.65 -13.20 3.71
C THR A 68 9.94 -13.63 4.41
N ASN A 69 10.98 -14.03 3.66
CA ASN A 69 12.24 -14.48 4.27
C ASN A 69 12.95 -13.36 5.04
N CYS A 70 12.93 -12.13 4.50
CA CYS A 70 13.50 -10.95 5.14
C CYS A 70 12.73 -10.59 6.42
N VAL A 71 11.40 -10.57 6.35
CA VAL A 71 10.52 -10.24 7.48
C VAL A 71 10.67 -11.28 8.59
N ILE A 72 10.72 -12.58 8.26
CA ILE A 72 10.93 -13.63 9.28
C ILE A 72 12.31 -13.49 9.93
N ALA A 73 13.36 -13.17 9.16
CA ALA A 73 14.70 -12.99 9.70
C ALA A 73 14.81 -11.75 10.60
N ALA A 74 14.13 -10.65 10.24
CA ALA A 74 14.21 -9.38 10.97
C ALA A 74 13.22 -9.27 12.15
N CYS A 75 12.01 -9.80 12.00
CA CYS A 75 10.91 -9.67 12.96
C CYS A 75 10.64 -10.97 13.74
N GLY A 76 11.05 -12.12 13.22
CA GLY A 76 10.59 -13.43 13.68
C GLY A 76 9.23 -13.83 13.10
N ALA A 77 8.96 -15.14 13.07
CA ALA A 77 7.76 -15.69 12.43
C ALA A 77 6.44 -15.21 13.04
N THR A 78 6.39 -14.98 14.35
CA THR A 78 5.17 -14.50 15.02
C THR A 78 4.81 -13.06 14.61
N VAL A 79 5.82 -12.19 14.52
CA VAL A 79 5.62 -10.79 14.14
C VAL A 79 5.43 -10.66 12.63
N ALA A 80 5.98 -11.57 11.82
CA ALA A 80 5.74 -11.62 10.38
C ALA A 80 4.24 -11.69 10.03
N LEU A 81 3.45 -12.45 10.80
CA LEU A 81 1.99 -12.48 10.62
C LEU A 81 1.32 -11.13 10.95
N GLN A 82 1.87 -10.38 11.92
CA GLN A 82 1.39 -9.04 12.23
C GLN A 82 1.75 -8.04 11.12
N VAL A 83 2.94 -8.17 10.53
CA VAL A 83 3.36 -7.40 9.35
C VAL A 83 2.40 -7.65 8.20
N LEU A 84 2.14 -8.92 7.85
CA LEU A 84 1.19 -9.28 6.80
C LEU A 84 -0.19 -8.65 7.02
N SER A 85 -0.74 -8.79 8.23
CA SER A 85 -2.03 -8.19 8.57
C SER A 85 -2.01 -6.66 8.44
N ALA A 86 -0.92 -6.00 8.82
CA ALA A 86 -0.78 -4.55 8.72
C ALA A 86 -0.69 -4.10 7.26
N VAL A 87 0.09 -4.79 6.42
CA VAL A 87 0.20 -4.49 4.98
C VAL A 87 -1.13 -4.72 4.26
N ASN A 88 -1.90 -5.75 4.62
CA ASN A 88 -3.24 -5.93 4.07
C ASN A 88 -4.19 -4.78 4.46
N ALA A 89 -4.04 -4.22 5.66
CA ALA A 89 -4.79 -3.03 6.08
C ALA A 89 -4.36 -1.78 5.28
N VAL A 90 -3.06 -1.63 4.98
CA VAL A 90 -2.56 -0.60 4.06
C VAL A 90 -3.23 -0.75 2.69
N CYS A 91 -3.25 -1.96 2.13
CA CYS A 91 -3.89 -2.22 0.85
C CYS A 91 -5.39 -1.93 0.83
N THR A 92 -6.08 -2.13 1.94
CA THR A 92 -7.51 -1.79 2.06
C THR A 92 -7.73 -0.27 2.17
N ALA A 93 -6.77 0.46 2.75
CA ALA A 93 -6.90 1.89 3.05
C ALA A 93 -6.30 2.81 1.98
N CYS A 94 -5.36 2.31 1.17
CA CYS A 94 -4.51 3.08 0.27
C CYS A 94 -4.69 2.74 -1.22
N ALA A 95 -5.17 1.55 -1.57
CA ALA A 95 -5.42 1.12 -2.96
C ALA A 95 -6.87 1.38 -3.38
#